data_AF-A0A9X3SJ49-F1
#
_entry.id   AF-A0A9X3SJ49-F1
#
_cell.length_a   1.000
_cell.length_b   1.000
_cell.length_c   1.000
_cell.angle_alpha   90.00
_cell.angle_beta   90.00
_cell.angle_gamma   90.00
#
_symmetry.space_group_name_H-M   'P 1'
#
loop_
_entity.id
_entity.type
_entity.pdbx_description
1 polymer ?
#
loop_
_entity_poly.entity_id
_entity_poly.type
_entity_poly.pdbx_seq_one_letter_code
_entity_poly.pdbx_strand_id
1 'polypeptide(L)'
;MSHWRLNNPRATRVKSALANRVKHRPRHAFCAERAVTALWDELVAVAIRPMYRAGSSDMAVISVMRGINVWCSDGKFFWNDLFGGTVTHPASDPAGAAALLNSFSFPLTSPFQRGRHHARSLSVA
;
A
#
# COMPACT_ATOMS: atom_id res chain seq x y z
N MET A 1 -16.12 41.35 37.94
CA MET A 1 -17.21 40.89 37.05
C MET A 1 -16.70 39.73 36.20
N SER A 2 -16.96 38.50 36.63
CA SER A 2 -16.51 37.28 35.94
C SER A 2 -17.50 36.92 34.82
N HIS A 3 -17.04 37.00 33.57
CA HIS A 3 -17.83 36.69 32.37
C HIS A 3 -18.17 35.19 32.33
N TRP A 4 -19.41 34.83 32.66
CA TRP A 4 -19.96 33.47 32.66
C TRP A 4 -19.85 32.75 31.30
N ARG A 5 -19.64 33.49 30.21
CA ARG A 5 -19.52 32.95 28.83
C ARG A 5 -18.20 32.22 28.55
N LEU A 6 -17.16 32.38 29.37
CA LEU A 6 -15.83 31.81 29.11
C LEU A 6 -15.63 30.40 29.68
N ASN A 7 -16.49 29.94 30.60
CA ASN A 7 -16.34 28.67 31.30
C ASN A 7 -17.47 27.67 30.97
N ASN A 8 -17.87 27.58 29.70
CA ASN A 8 -18.84 26.57 29.29
C ASN A 8 -18.11 25.24 28.98
N PRO A 9 -18.22 24.21 29.83
CA PRO A 9 -17.56 22.91 29.63
C PRO A 9 -18.01 22.20 28.35
N ARG A 10 -19.18 22.54 27.81
CA ARG A 10 -19.65 22.02 26.51
C ARG A 10 -18.86 22.63 25.35
N ALA A 11 -18.55 23.92 25.40
CA ALA A 11 -17.80 24.60 24.35
C ALA A 11 -16.34 24.12 24.28
N THR A 12 -15.71 23.88 25.43
CA THR A 12 -14.37 23.27 25.51
C THR A 12 -14.38 21.83 25.01
N ARG A 13 -15.38 21.01 25.35
CA ARG A 13 -15.52 19.64 24.82
C ARG A 13 -15.65 19.61 23.30
N VAL A 14 -16.43 20.50 22.70
CA VAL A 14 -16.59 20.59 21.24
C VAL A 14 -15.28 21.01 20.56
N LYS A 15 -14.59 22.02 21.10
CA LYS A 15 -13.25 22.43 20.60
C LYS A 15 -12.23 21.30 20.71
N SER A 16 -12.17 20.58 21.83
CA SER A 16 -11.25 19.46 22.01
C SER A 16 -11.60 18.27 21.11
N ALA A 17 -12.90 17.98 20.90
CA ALA A 17 -13.33 16.91 20.00
C ALA A 17 -12.97 17.22 18.54
N LEU A 18 -13.10 18.48 18.11
CA LEU A 18 -12.66 18.92 16.79
C LEU A 18 -11.13 18.83 16.64
N ALA A 19 -10.38 19.31 17.64
CA ALA A 19 -8.92 19.20 17.64
C ALA A 19 -8.43 17.74 17.64
N ASN A 20 -9.12 16.82 18.33
CA ASN A 20 -8.80 15.40 18.30
C ASN A 20 -9.15 14.75 16.94
N ARG A 21 -10.18 15.22 16.24
CA ARG A 21 -10.46 14.78 14.86
C ARG A 21 -9.39 15.21 13.86
N VAL A 22 -8.74 16.36 14.07
CA VAL A 22 -7.58 16.77 13.25
C VAL A 22 -6.38 15.85 13.50
N LYS A 23 -6.22 15.35 14.73
CA LYS A 23 -5.14 14.41 15.09
C LYS A 23 -5.38 12.98 14.62
N HIS A 24 -6.64 12.55 14.52
CA HIS A 24 -7.00 11.20 14.09
C HIS A 24 -7.51 11.20 12.65
N ARG A 25 -6.72 10.61 11.74
CA ARG A 25 -7.12 10.37 10.35
C ARG A 25 -8.50 9.70 10.32
N PRO A 26 -9.44 10.15 9.45
CA PRO A 26 -10.78 9.58 9.39
C PRO A 26 -10.73 8.05 9.28
N ARG A 27 -11.59 7.34 10.02
CA ARG A 27 -11.69 5.87 9.99
C ARG A 27 -12.04 5.29 8.60
N HIS A 28 -12.38 6.16 7.64
CA HIS A 28 -12.64 5.87 6.23
C HIS A 28 -11.56 6.40 5.28
N ALA A 29 -10.47 6.95 5.81
CA ALA A 29 -9.33 7.27 4.97
C ALA A 29 -8.73 5.96 4.46
N PHE A 30 -8.42 5.92 3.17
CA PHE A 30 -7.70 4.85 2.53
C PHE A 30 -6.49 4.43 3.38
N CYS A 31 -6.28 3.12 3.51
CA CYS A 31 -5.17 2.55 4.26
C CYS A 31 -4.47 1.53 3.36
N ALA A 32 -3.26 1.84 2.93
CA ALA A 32 -2.48 1.01 2.02
C ALA A 32 -2.22 -0.39 2.60
N GLU A 33 -1.91 -0.49 3.90
CA GLU A 33 -1.73 -1.77 4.59
C GLU A 33 -2.99 -2.66 4.54
N ARG A 34 -4.18 -2.06 4.71
CA ARG A 34 -5.45 -2.81 4.60
C ARG A 34 -5.70 -3.27 3.16
N ALA A 35 -5.41 -2.43 2.17
CA ALA A 35 -5.55 -2.78 0.77
C ALA A 35 -4.58 -3.92 0.38
N VAL A 36 -3.32 -3.86 0.83
CA VAL A 36 -2.34 -4.94 0.62
C VAL A 36 -2.76 -6.22 1.34
N THR A 37 -3.38 -6.12 2.52
CA THR A 37 -3.93 -7.30 3.21
C THR A 37 -5.05 -7.95 2.40
N ALA A 38 -5.98 -7.16 1.84
CA ALA A 38 -7.03 -7.70 0.99
C ALA A 38 -6.46 -8.33 -0.29
N LEU A 39 -5.47 -7.69 -0.91
CA LEU A 39 -4.76 -8.26 -2.07
C LEU A 39 -4.05 -9.57 -1.73
N TRP A 40 -3.45 -9.68 -0.53
CA TRP A 40 -2.83 -10.92 -0.07
C TRP A 40 -3.81 -12.08 -0.05
N ASP A 41 -5.01 -11.86 0.50
CA ASP A 41 -6.04 -12.91 0.61
C ASP A 41 -6.50 -13.37 -0.79
N GLU A 42 -6.71 -12.44 -1.71
CA GLU A 42 -7.05 -12.74 -3.11
C GLU A 42 -5.93 -13.52 -3.82
N LEU A 43 -4.66 -13.14 -3.62
CA LEU A 43 -3.52 -13.84 -4.21
C LEU A 43 -3.39 -15.28 -3.70
N VAL A 44 -3.60 -15.50 -2.41
CA VAL A 44 -3.66 -16.85 -1.83
C VAL A 44 -4.80 -17.66 -2.46
N ALA A 45 -5.97 -17.05 -2.68
CA ALA A 45 -7.11 -17.70 -3.29
C ALA A 45 -6.85 -18.12 -4.76
N VAL A 46 -6.11 -17.32 -5.53
CA VAL A 46 -5.73 -17.63 -6.93
C VAL A 46 -4.42 -18.43 -7.06
N ALA A 47 -3.93 -19.02 -5.96
CA ALA A 47 -2.71 -19.83 -5.90
C ALA A 47 -1.41 -19.11 -6.33
N ILE A 48 -1.41 -17.78 -6.37
CA ILE A 48 -0.18 -16.99 -6.50
C ILE A 48 0.40 -16.88 -5.10
N ARG A 49 1.53 -17.53 -4.84
CA ARG A 49 2.15 -17.51 -3.50
C ARG A 49 2.72 -16.11 -3.19
N PRO A 50 2.10 -15.30 -2.33
CA PRO A 50 2.74 -14.08 -1.87
C PRO A 50 3.92 -14.46 -0.94
N MET A 51 5.03 -13.74 -1.04
CA MET A 51 6.27 -14.06 -0.31
C MET A 51 6.49 -13.12 0.87
N TYR A 52 6.24 -11.83 0.67
CA TYR A 52 6.53 -10.80 1.66
C TYR A 52 5.48 -9.69 1.58
N ARG A 53 5.15 -9.11 2.73
CA ARG A 53 4.35 -7.89 2.83
C ARG A 53 4.94 -6.98 3.89
N ALA A 54 4.92 -5.69 3.63
CA ALA A 54 5.22 -4.65 4.63
C ALA A 54 4.58 -3.34 4.23
N GLY A 55 4.35 -2.46 5.19
CA GLY A 55 3.78 -1.16 4.88
C GLY A 55 3.33 -0.40 6.10
N SER A 56 2.81 0.79 5.81
CA SER A 56 2.09 1.66 6.72
C SER A 56 0.73 2.01 6.11
N SER A 57 -0.01 2.91 6.78
CA SER A 57 -1.28 3.39 6.26
C SER A 57 -1.18 4.18 4.95
N ASP A 58 -0.03 4.80 4.65
CA ASP A 58 0.17 5.64 3.47
C ASP A 58 0.76 4.89 2.27
N MET A 59 1.60 3.89 2.54
CA MET A 59 2.32 3.14 1.53
C MET A 59 2.56 1.72 2.02
N ALA A 60 2.23 0.74 1.20
CA ALA A 60 2.47 -0.66 1.48
C ALA A 60 2.96 -1.39 0.24
N VAL A 61 3.63 -2.52 0.44
CA VAL A 61 4.21 -3.35 -0.60
C VAL A 61 3.94 -4.82 -0.31
N ILE A 62 3.67 -5.57 -1.36
CA ILE A 62 3.62 -7.02 -1.36
C ILE A 62 4.46 -7.55 -2.49
N SER A 63 5.37 -8.46 -2.18
CA SER A 63 6.17 -9.19 -3.16
C SER A 63 5.51 -10.53 -3.41
N VAL A 64 5.25 -10.84 -4.67
CA VAL A 64 4.70 -12.14 -5.09
C VAL A 64 5.78 -13.00 -5.71
N MET A 65 5.56 -14.32 -5.68
CA MET A 65 6.42 -15.27 -6.39
C MET A 65 6.53 -14.85 -7.87
N ARG A 66 7.74 -14.95 -8.46
CA ARG A 66 8.17 -14.44 -9.79
C ARG A 66 8.80 -13.03 -9.79
N GLY A 67 9.08 -12.45 -8.62
CA GLY A 67 9.89 -11.23 -8.52
C GLY A 67 9.12 -9.94 -8.81
N ILE A 68 7.79 -9.99 -8.82
CA ILE A 68 6.94 -8.81 -8.98
C ILE A 68 6.70 -8.20 -7.61
N ASN A 69 7.00 -6.90 -7.49
CA ASN A 69 6.69 -6.10 -6.32
C ASN A 69 5.48 -5.23 -6.62
N VAL A 70 4.39 -5.45 -5.89
CA VAL A 70 3.17 -4.66 -5.99
C VAL A 70 3.16 -3.65 -4.87
N TRP A 71 3.15 -2.39 -5.24
CA TRP A 71 3.09 -1.26 -4.33
C TRP A 71 1.66 -0.77 -4.23
N CYS A 72 1.32 -0.20 -3.09
CA CYS A 72 0.01 0.36 -2.81
C CYS A 72 0.19 1.75 -2.22
N SER A 73 -0.25 2.77 -2.94
CA SER A 73 -0.21 4.16 -2.48
C SER A 73 -1.37 4.93 -3.11
N ASP A 74 -1.86 5.95 -2.41
CA ASP A 74 -2.87 6.88 -2.92
C ASP A 74 -4.09 6.20 -3.56
N GLY A 75 -4.60 5.14 -2.94
CA GLY A 75 -5.77 4.42 -3.45
C GLY A 75 -5.51 3.52 -4.66
N LYS A 76 -4.25 3.27 -5.03
CA LYS A 76 -3.88 2.50 -6.23
C LYS A 76 -2.82 1.46 -5.92
N PHE A 77 -2.96 0.30 -6.55
CA PHE A 77 -1.89 -0.65 -6.74
C PHE A 77 -1.07 -0.28 -7.97
N PHE A 78 0.24 -0.47 -7.91
CA PHE A 78 1.10 -0.35 -9.07
C PHE A 78 2.27 -1.33 -9.01
N TRP A 79 2.64 -1.87 -10.16
CA TRP A 79 3.75 -2.81 -10.30
C TRP A 79 4.34 -2.68 -11.70
N ASN A 80 5.55 -3.21 -11.85
CA ASN A 80 6.15 -3.33 -13.18
C ASN A 80 5.75 -4.67 -13.79
N ASP A 81 5.28 -4.64 -15.02
CA ASP A 81 5.11 -5.83 -15.83
C ASP A 81 6.47 -6.42 -16.26
N LEU A 82 6.41 -7.54 -16.97
CA LEU A 82 7.59 -8.28 -17.43
C LEU A 82 8.34 -7.57 -18.57
N PHE A 83 7.73 -6.58 -19.22
CA PHE A 83 8.30 -5.78 -20.29
C PHE A 83 8.81 -4.41 -19.78
N GLY A 84 8.74 -4.17 -18.48
CA GLY A 84 9.16 -2.91 -17.84
C GLY A 84 8.11 -1.80 -17.85
N GLY A 85 6.90 -2.09 -18.31
CA GLY A 85 5.76 -1.18 -18.24
C GLY A 85 5.20 -1.09 -16.81
N THR A 86 4.83 0.11 -16.37
CA THR A 86 4.15 0.28 -15.09
C THR A 86 2.65 0.06 -15.26
N VAL A 87 2.13 -0.96 -14.59
CA VAL A 87 0.69 -1.24 -14.52
C VAL A 87 0.14 -0.59 -13.27
N THR A 88 -1.01 0.09 -13.40
CA THR A 88 -1.73 0.70 -12.28
C THR A 88 -3.13 0.13 -12.18
N HIS A 89 -3.58 -0.21 -10.97
CA HIS A 89 -4.91 -0.76 -10.71
C HIS A 89 -5.53 -0.07 -9.48
N PRO A 90 -6.85 0.16 -9.42
CA PRO A 90 -7.49 0.70 -8.22
C PRO A 90 -7.34 -0.25 -7.02
N ALA A 91 -7.04 0.33 -5.84
CA ALA A 91 -6.93 -0.43 -4.60
C ALA A 91 -8.27 -0.83 -3.99
N SER A 92 -9.38 -0.31 -4.53
CA SER A 92 -10.74 -0.73 -4.20
C SER A 92 -11.10 -2.10 -4.81
N ASP A 93 -10.33 -2.59 -5.78
CA ASP A 93 -10.55 -3.88 -6.44
C ASP A 93 -9.30 -4.77 -6.34
N PRO A 94 -9.06 -5.41 -5.18
CA PRO A 94 -7.95 -6.33 -4.99
C PRO A 94 -8.11 -7.63 -5.80
N ALA A 95 -9.35 -8.07 -6.07
CA ALA A 95 -9.62 -9.28 -6.85
C ALA A 95 -9.21 -9.09 -8.32
N GLY A 96 -9.58 -7.96 -8.93
CA GLY A 96 -9.12 -7.61 -10.28
C GLY A 96 -7.61 -7.49 -10.39
N ALA A 97 -6.95 -6.90 -9.37
CA ALA A 97 -5.49 -6.84 -9.31
C ALA A 97 -4.85 -8.25 -9.25
N ALA A 98 -5.39 -9.15 -8.42
CA ALA A 98 -4.93 -10.53 -8.33
C ALA A 98 -5.13 -11.30 -9.64
N ALA A 99 -6.25 -11.09 -10.34
CA ALA A 99 -6.52 -11.70 -11.64
C ALA A 99 -5.53 -11.23 -12.73
N LEU A 100 -5.16 -9.95 -12.73
CA LEU A 100 -4.12 -9.43 -13.63
C LEU A 100 -2.76 -10.05 -13.31
N LEU A 101 -2.39 -10.11 -12.03
CA LEU A 101 -1.16 -10.78 -11.57
C LEU A 101 -1.13 -12.27 -11.93
N ASN A 102 -2.29 -12.92 -11.93
CA ASN A 102 -2.41 -14.31 -12.38
C ASN A 102 -2.24 -14.43 -13.89
N SER A 103 -2.75 -13.47 -14.66
CA SER A 103 -2.65 -13.50 -16.12
C SER A 103 -1.21 -13.33 -16.63
N PHE A 104 -0.33 -12.68 -15.85
CA PHE A 104 1.11 -12.68 -16.09
C PHE A 104 1.78 -14.05 -15.81
N SER A 105 1.02 -15.08 -15.41
CA SER A 105 1.56 -16.39 -15.01
C SER A 105 1.92 -17.36 -16.15
N PHE A 106 1.90 -16.94 -17.42
CA PHE A 106 2.45 -17.75 -18.53
C PHE A 106 3.88 -18.23 -18.23
N PRO A 107 4.31 -19.41 -18.74
CA PRO A 107 5.50 -20.11 -18.29
C PRO A 107 6.75 -19.42 -18.86
N LEU A 108 7.13 -18.30 -18.25
CA LEU A 108 8.46 -17.76 -18.45
C LEU A 108 9.41 -18.54 -17.56
N THR A 109 10.11 -19.45 -18.21
CA THR A 109 11.37 -20.09 -17.83
C THR A 109 12.47 -19.05 -17.62
N SER A 110 12.19 -17.96 -16.89
CA SER A 110 13.17 -16.96 -16.53
C SER A 110 13.71 -17.32 -15.14
N PRO A 111 14.97 -17.77 -15.02
CA PRO A 111 15.55 -18.02 -13.71
C PRO A 111 15.51 -16.73 -12.92
N PHE A 112 14.97 -16.80 -11.69
CA PHE A 112 15.00 -15.74 -10.70
C PHE A 112 16.39 -15.05 -10.70
N GLN A 113 16.50 -13.87 -11.32
CA GLN A 113 17.71 -13.06 -11.23
C GLN A 113 17.72 -12.38 -9.86
N ARG A 114 18.25 -13.10 -8.87
CA ARG A 114 18.69 -12.51 -7.61
C ARG A 114 19.85 -11.56 -7.91
N GLY A 115 19.62 -10.26 -7.72
CA GLY A 115 20.67 -9.26 -7.52
C GLY A 115 21.19 -8.58 -8.79
N ARG A 116 20.61 -7.43 -9.11
CA ARG A 116 21.33 -6.34 -9.77
C ARG A 116 21.29 -5.13 -8.83
N HIS A 117 22.06 -5.24 -7.75
CA HIS A 117 22.45 -4.05 -7.01
C HIS A 117 23.40 -3.27 -7.92
N HIS A 118 23.00 -2.05 -8.29
CA HIS A 118 23.91 -1.07 -8.86
C HIS A 118 24.96 -0.71 -7.81
N ALA A 119 25.99 -1.56 -7.65
CA ALA A 119 27.24 -1.16 -7.04
C ALA A 119 27.92 -0.22 -8.04
N ARG A 120 27.58 1.06 -7.92
CA ARG A 120 28.28 2.16 -8.56
C ARG A 120 29.70 2.15 -7.98
N SER A 121 30.61 1.49 -8.68
CA SER A 121 32.04 1.49 -8.36
C SER A 121 32.53 2.93 -8.46
N LEU A 122 32.67 3.59 -7.32
CA LEU A 122 33.38 4.86 -7.20
C LEU A 122 34.86 4.51 -7.13
N SER A 123 35.53 4.50 -8.29
CA SER A 123 36.98 4.56 -8.34
C SER A 123 37.42 5.98 -8.00
N VAL A 124 38.11 6.15 -6.87
CA VAL A 124 38.86 7.36 -6.57
C VAL A 124 40.26 7.15 -7.13
N ALA A 125 40.69 8.14 -7.93
CA ALA A 125 42.01 8.22 -8.56
C ALA A 125 43.13 8.53 -7.56
#